data_AF-A0A0M4H7H6-F1
#
_entry.id   AF-A0A0M4H7H6-F1
#
_cell.length_a   1.000
_cell.length_b   1.000
_cell.length_c   1.000
_cell.angle_alpha   90.00
_cell.angle_beta   90.00
_cell.angle_gamma   90.00
#
_symmetry.space_group_name_H-M   'P 1'
#
loop_
_entity.id
_entity.type
_entity.pdbx_description
1 polymer ?
#
loop_
_entity_poly.entity_id
_entity_poly.type
_entity_poly.pdbx_seq_one_letter_code
_entity_poly.pdbx_strand_id
1 'polypeptide(L)' 'MSRMTTIKVKTSTRDGVRALAERQGVTIDVAIRRMTALAERESRFTALKAAMEANPPDELYRAELADWESDAWN' A
#
# COMPACT_ATOMS: atom_id res chain seq x y z
N MET A 1 -26.02 1.59 -5.15
CA MET A 1 -25.84 2.97 -4.67
C MET A 1 -25.02 2.94 -3.39
N SER A 2 -23.97 3.76 -3.28
CA SER A 2 -23.22 3.88 -2.02
C SER A 2 -24.05 4.63 -0.99
N ARG A 3 -24.13 4.12 0.25
CA ARG A 3 -24.93 4.71 1.34
C ARG A 3 -23.98 5.38 2.34
N MET A 4 -24.29 6.62 2.72
CA MET A 4 -23.57 7.30 3.78
C MET A 4 -23.83 6.61 5.12
N THR A 5 -22.77 6.45 5.90
CA THR A 5 -22.80 5.88 7.25
C THR A 5 -22.02 6.77 8.21
N THR A 6 -22.11 6.51 9.50
CA THR A 6 -21.38 7.25 10.53
C THR A 6 -20.52 6.29 11.34
N ILE A 7 -19.23 6.61 11.48
CA ILE A 7 -18.28 5.86 12.32
C ILE A 7 -18.07 6.63 13.62
N LYS A 8 -18.24 5.95 14.76
CA LYS A 8 -17.98 6.55 16.08
C LYS A 8 -16.47 6.54 16.33
N VAL A 9 -15.92 7.72 16.62
CA VAL A 9 -14.50 7.92 16.95
C VAL A 9 -14.38 8.92 18.10
N LYS A 10 -13.22 8.97 18.75
CA LYS A 10 -12.91 10.04 19.71
C LYS A 10 -12.88 11.40 18.97
N THR A 11 -13.25 12.47 19.68
CA THR A 11 -13.23 13.84 19.13
C THR A 11 -11.85 14.21 18.60
N SER A 12 -10.79 13.90 19.35
CA SER A 12 -9.40 14.12 18.93
C SER A 12 -9.04 13.43 17.61
N THR A 13 -9.53 12.20 17.39
CA THR A 13 -9.32 11.48 16.13
C THR A 13 -10.04 12.17 14.97
N ARG A 14 -11.32 12.53 15.15
CA ARG A 14 -12.08 13.28 14.14
C ARG A 14 -11.37 14.59 13.79
N ASP A 15 -10.87 15.32 14.78
CA ASP A 15 -10.23 16.61 14.59
C ASP A 15 -8.88 16.46 13.87
N GLY A 16 -8.13 15.39 14.17
CA GLY A 16 -6.92 15.02 13.43
C GLY A 16 -7.19 14.71 11.96
N VAL A 17 -8.24 13.95 11.66
CA VAL A 17 -8.64 13.64 10.27
C VAL A 17 -9.13 14.90 9.55
N ARG A 18 -9.87 15.78 10.24
CA ARG A 18 -10.29 17.08 9.69
C ARG A 18 -9.08 17.93 9.31
N ALA A 19 -8.13 18.11 10.22
CA ALA A 19 -6.92 18.88 9.96
C ALA A 19 -6.09 18.28 8.81
N LEU A 20 -6.05 16.95 8.68
CA LEU A 20 -5.40 16.29 7.54
C LEU A 20 -6.10 16.62 6.22
N ALA A 21 -7.43 16.54 6.19
CA ALA A 21 -8.24 16.83 5.02
C ALA A 21 -8.07 18.29 4.56
N GLU A 22 -8.09 19.23 5.52
CA GLU A 22 -7.84 20.66 5.29
C GLU A 22 -6.45 20.91 4.68
N ARG A 23 -5.39 20.33 5.26
CA ARG A 23 -4.02 20.44 4.72
C ARG A 23 -3.90 19.91 3.30
N GLN A 24 -4.70 18.90 2.93
CA GLN A 24 -4.70 18.30 1.60
C GLN A 24 -5.67 18.99 0.63
N GLY A 25 -6.48 19.95 1.08
CA GLY A 25 -7.53 20.58 0.27
C GLY A 25 -8.62 19.61 -0.18
N VAL A 26 -8.93 18.58 0.61
CA VAL A 26 -9.93 17.55 0.29
C VAL A 26 -10.97 17.39 1.39
N THR A 27 -12.04 16.64 1.12
CA THR A 27 -13.04 16.31 2.13
C THR A 27 -12.53 15.23 3.09
N ILE A 28 -13.12 15.15 4.30
CA ILE A 28 -12.82 14.11 5.29
C ILE A 28 -12.97 12.70 4.69
N ASP A 29 -14.00 12.47 3.88
CA ASP A 29 -14.24 11.19 3.22
C ASP A 29 -13.12 10.82 2.23
N VAL A 30 -12.63 11.78 1.43
CA VAL A 30 -11.48 11.57 0.53
C VAL A 30 -10.21 11.28 1.32
N ALA A 31 -9.96 12.02 2.41
CA ALA A 31 -8.81 11.80 3.26
C ALA A 31 -8.82 10.39 3.88
N ILE A 32 -9.98 9.94 4.40
CA ILE A 32 -10.15 8.60 4.95
C ILE A 32 -9.90 7.54 3.87
N ARG A 33 -10.48 7.68 2.67
CA ARG A 33 -10.25 6.73 1.57
C ARG A 33 -8.78 6.63 1.18
N ARG A 34 -8.06 7.76 1.14
CA ARG A 34 -6.61 7.78 0.86
C ARG A 34 -5.81 7.08 1.95
N MET A 35 -6.14 7.31 3.22
CA MET A 35 -5.52 6.61 4.33
C MET A 35 -5.75 5.09 4.25
N THR A 36 -6.98 4.65 3.94
CA THR A 36 -7.29 3.23 3.77
C THR A 36 -6.50 2.61 2.62
N ALA A 37 -6.44 3.28 1.47
CA ALA A 37 -5.67 2.79 0.32
C ALA A 37 -4.16 2.70 0.62
N LEU A 38 -3.63 3.64 1.42
CA LEU A 38 -2.24 3.59 1.87
C LEU A 38 -1.99 2.40 2.80
N ALA A 39 -2.86 2.18 3.80
CA ALA A 39 -2.75 1.05 4.72
C ALA A 39 -2.87 -0.31 3.99
N GLU A 40 -3.78 -0.42 3.02
CA GLU A 40 -3.89 -1.60 2.16
C GLU A 40 -2.62 -1.84 1.34
N ARG A 41 -2.04 -0.77 0.79
CA ARG A 41 -0.76 -0.86 0.06
C ARG A 41 0.35 -1.36 0.98
N GLU A 42 0.50 -0.79 2.17
CA GLU A 42 1.51 -1.20 3.16
C GLU A 42 1.34 -2.67 3.58
N SER A 43 0.10 -3.11 3.79
CA SER A 43 -0.22 -4.51 4.08
C SER A 43 0.20 -5.44 2.94
N ARG A 44 -0.12 -5.09 1.69
CA ARG A 44 0.30 -5.87 0.51
C ARG A 44 1.82 -5.94 0.36
N PHE A 45 2.54 -4.85 0.61
CA PHE A 45 4.02 -4.87 0.56
C PHE A 45 4.61 -5.73 1.67
N THR A 46 4.03 -5.68 2.87
CA THR A 46 4.46 -6.53 3.99
C THR A 46 4.27 -8.01 3.66
N ALA A 47 3.11 -8.37 3.10
CA ALA A 47 2.82 -9.74 2.67
C ALA A 47 3.76 -10.20 1.54
N LEU A 48 4.01 -9.33 0.55
CA LEU A 48 4.94 -9.62 -0.55
C LEU A 48 6.36 -9.88 -0.02
N LYS A 49 6.85 -9.04 0.90
CA LYS A 49 8.18 -9.20 1.49
C LYS A 49 8.30 -10.53 2.24
N ALA A 50 7.29 -10.89 3.02
CA ALA A 50 7.26 -12.16 3.72
C ALA A 50 7.26 -13.35 2.75
N ALA A 51 6.52 -13.25 1.63
CA ALA A 51 6.50 -14.30 0.61
C ALA A 51 7.86 -14.45 -0.09
N MET A 52 8.55 -13.34 -0.39
CA MET A 52 9.91 -13.37 -0.95
C MET A 52 10.92 -13.98 0.01
N GLU A 53 10.80 -13.71 1.31
CA GLU A 53 11.67 -14.28 2.34
C GLU A 53 11.43 -15.79 2.54
N ALA A 54 10.16 -16.21 2.51
CA ALA A 54 9.78 -17.61 2.64
C ALA A 54 10.15 -18.44 1.40
N ASN A 55 10.25 -17.82 0.23
CA ASN A 55 10.61 -18.46 -1.03
C ASN A 55 11.81 -17.74 -1.68
N PRO A 56 13.02 -17.93 -1.14
CA PRO A 56 14.21 -17.27 -1.67
C PRO A 56 14.52 -17.77 -3.09
N PRO A 57 15.16 -16.95 -3.93
CA PRO A 57 15.65 -17.37 -5.24
C PRO A 57 16.49 -18.64 -5.17
N ASP A 58 16.07 -19.65 -5.92
CA ASP A 58 16.82 -20.88 -6.11
C ASP A 58 17.86 -20.73 -7.23
N GLU A 59 18.62 -21.80 -7.47
CA GLU A 59 19.71 -21.77 -8.44
C GLU A 59 19.20 -21.64 -9.88
N LEU A 60 18.01 -22.19 -10.18
CA LEU A 60 17.38 -22.07 -11.49
C LEU A 60 17.00 -20.62 -11.79
N TYR A 61 16.36 -19.95 -10.83
CA TYR A 61 16.03 -18.53 -10.93
C TYR A 61 17.28 -17.68 -11.17
N ARG A 62 18.39 -17.96 -10.46
CA ARG A 62 19.64 -17.21 -10.63
C ARG A 62 20.28 -17.42 -12.00
N ALA A 63 20.22 -18.65 -12.52
CA ALA A 63 20.73 -18.96 -13.85
C ALA A 63 19.92 -18.26 -14.95
N GLU A 64 18.59 -18.25 -14.83
CA GLU A 64 17.69 -17.52 -15.74
C GLU A 64 17.94 -16.00 -15.69
N LEU A 65 18.10 -15.43 -14.49
CA LEU A 65 18.43 -14.02 -14.32
C LEU A 65 19.77 -13.66 -14.98
N ALA A 66 20.80 -14.50 -14.81
CA ALA A 66 22.11 -14.29 -15.42
C ALA A 66 22.08 -14.35 -16.96
N ASP A 67 21.21 -15.18 -17.54
CA ASP A 67 20.99 -15.25 -18.98
C ASP A 67 20.30 -13.99 -19.52
N TRP A 68 19.29 -13.47 -18.80
CA TRP A 68 18.60 -12.23 -19.17
C TRP A 68 19.48 -10.98 -19.04
N GLU A 69 20.33 -10.92 -18.03
CA GLU A 69 21.27 -9.81 -17.81
C GLU A 69 22.50 -9.89 -18.74
N SER A 70 22.62 -10.96 -19.54
CA SER A 70 23.73 -11.12 -20.47
C SER A 70 23.54 -10.30 -21.75
N ASP A 71 24.66 -9.94 -22.37
CA ASP A 71 24.68 -9.30 -23.69
C ASP A 71 24.34 -10.27 -24.84
N ALA A 72 23.92 -11.51 -24.55
CA ALA A 72 23.58 -12.50 -25.57
C ALA A 72 22.37 -12.11 -26.45
N TRP A 73 21.66 -11.05 -26.06
CA TRP A 73 20.43 -10.55 -26.70
C TRP A 73 20.61 -9.20 -27.43
N ASN A 74 21.84 -8.66 -27.49
CA ASN A 74 22.23 -7.50 -28.32
C ASN A 74 22.68 -7.94 -29.73
#